data_AF-A0A520ICU1-F1
#
_entry.id   AF-A0A520ICU1-F1
#
_cell.length_a   1.000
_cell.length_b   1.000
_cell.length_c   1.000
_cell.angle_alpha   90.00
_cell.angle_beta   90.00
_cell.angle_gamma   90.00
#
_symmetry.space_group_name_H-M   'P 1'
#
loop_
_entity.id
_entity.type
_entity.pdbx_description
1 polymer ?
#
loop_
_entity_poly.entity_id
_entity_poly.type
_entity_poly.pdbx_seq_one_letter_code
_entity_poly.pdbx_strand_id
1 'polypeptide(L)' 'MGWRRGPLTAIRRFFLGDAAGAIVLLAAAIAALIVANSPLASTYFATLHHVVGGMSVHHWIDDG' A
#
# COMPACT_ATOMS: atom_id res chain seq x y z
N MET A 1 10.99 9.97 -36.52
CA MET A 1 10.99 8.91 -35.49
C MET A 1 9.92 9.19 -34.43
N GLY A 2 8.73 8.58 -34.53
CA GLY A 2 7.64 8.78 -33.59
C GLY A 2 7.86 8.00 -32.30
N TRP A 3 8.07 8.70 -31.19
CA TRP A 3 8.10 8.09 -29.87
C TRP A 3 6.69 7.64 -29.49
N ARG A 4 6.42 6.34 -29.64
CA ARG A 4 5.28 5.69 -28.97
C ARG A 4 5.56 5.72 -27.47
N ARG A 5 5.20 6.80 -26.79
CA ARG A 5 5.21 6.89 -25.33
C ARG A 5 4.03 6.06 -24.82
N GLY A 6 4.23 4.75 -24.70
CA GLY A 6 3.24 3.87 -24.10
C GLY A 6 3.05 4.21 -22.61
N PRO A 7 1.84 4.04 -22.05
CA PRO A 7 1.58 4.30 -20.63
C PRO A 7 2.51 3.49 -19.70
N LEU A 8 2.92 2.30 -20.14
CA LEU A 8 3.87 1.44 -19.45
C LEU A 8 5.26 2.08 -19.27
N THR A 9 5.70 2.91 -20.22
CA THR A 9 7.00 3.59 -20.14
C THR A 9 6.98 4.71 -19.10
N ALA A 10 5.83 5.37 -18.91
CA ALA A 10 5.64 6.40 -17.89
C ALA A 10 5.58 5.80 -16.48
N ILE A 11 4.84 4.71 -16.29
CA ILE A 11 4.80 3.96 -15.02
C ILE A 11 6.20 3.46 -14.68
N ARG A 12 6.91 2.84 -15.62
CA ARG A 12 8.29 2.38 -15.38
C ARG A 12 9.21 3.53 -14.95
N ARG A 13 9.19 4.67 -15.64
CA ARG A 13 9.97 5.85 -15.25
C ARG A 13 9.61 6.39 -13.87
N PHE A 14 8.33 6.35 -13.51
CA PHE A 14 7.89 6.74 -12.18
C PHE A 14 8.52 5.83 -11.11
N PHE A 15 8.38 4.50 -11.25
CA PHE A 15 8.98 3.52 -10.32
C PHE A 15 10.51 3.56 -10.24
N LEU A 16 11.18 4.10 -11.26
CA LEU A 16 12.64 4.31 -11.28
C LEU A 16 13.10 5.59 -10.55
N GLY A 17 12.18 6.49 -10.18
CA GLY A 17 12.50 7.72 -9.45
C GLY A 17 12.40 7.55 -7.94
N ASP A 18 13.29 8.20 -7.20
CA ASP A 18 13.31 8.19 -5.72
C ASP A 18 11.98 8.62 -5.09
N ALA A 19 11.22 9.50 -5.76
CA ALA A 19 9.94 9.99 -5.26
C ALA A 19 8.81 8.94 -5.32
N ALA A 20 8.94 7.86 -6.10
CA ALA A 20 7.86 6.87 -6.22
C ALA A 20 7.58 6.15 -4.90
N GLY A 21 8.62 5.84 -4.12
CA GLY A 21 8.44 5.24 -2.79
C GLY A 21 7.60 6.14 -1.88
N ALA A 22 7.96 7.42 -1.78
CA ALA A 22 7.24 8.39 -0.95
C ALA A 22 5.78 8.59 -1.38
N ILE A 23 5.52 8.63 -2.70
CA ILE A 23 4.15 8.79 -3.22
C ILE A 23 3.31 7.54 -2.96
N VAL A 24 3.88 6.34 -3.12
CA VAL A 24 3.18 5.08 -2.81
C VAL A 24 2.89 4.99 -1.32
N LEU A 25 3.84 5.37 -0.46
CA LEU A 25 3.63 5.40 1.00
C LEU A 25 2.53 6.39 1.38
N LEU A 26 2.52 7.59 0.81
CA LEU A 26 1.47 8.58 1.04
C LEU A 26 0.10 8.04 0.60
N ALA A 27 0.03 7.42 -0.58
CA ALA A 27 -1.21 6.84 -1.08
C ALA A 27 -1.71 5.70 -0.17
N ALA A 28 -0.82 4.83 0.31
CA ALA A 28 -1.15 3.78 1.25
C ALA A 28 -1.67 4.35 2.59
N ALA A 29 -1.03 5.40 3.12
CA ALA A 29 -1.48 6.05 4.34
C ALA A 29 -2.88 6.67 4.20
N ILE A 30 -3.14 7.37 3.09
CA ILE A 30 -4.46 7.92 2.79
C ILE A 30 -5.49 6.79 2.68
N ALA A 31 -5.18 5.71 1.97
CA ALA A 31 -6.06 4.56 1.85
C ALA A 31 -6.37 3.93 3.22
N ALA A 32 -5.36 3.77 4.08
CA ALA A 32 -5.55 3.24 5.44
C ALA A 32 -6.48 4.15 6.27
N LEU A 33 -6.31 5.47 6.19
CA LEU A 33 -7.21 6.42 6.86
C LEU A 33 -8.66 6.30 6.35
N ILE A 34 -8.85 6.18 5.03
CA ILE A 34 -10.19 6.01 4.45
C ILE A 34 -10.82 4.72 4.95
N VAL A 35 -10.10 3.60 4.89
CA VAL A 35 -10.61 2.29 5.32
C VAL A 35 -10.95 2.29 6.81
N ALA A 36 -10.07 2.83 7.65
CA ALA A 36 -10.24 2.89 9.10
C ALA A 36 -11.42 3.77 9.56
N ASN A 37 -11.84 4.76 8.74
CA ASN A 37 -12.98 5.63 9.04
C ASN A 37 -14.27 5.22 8.30
N SER A 38 -14.32 3.99 7.77
CA SER A 38 -15.45 3.48 6.97
C SER A 38 -16.12 2.27 7.62
N PRO A 39 -17.27 1.78 7.08
CA PRO A 39 -17.88 0.54 7.54
C PRO A 39 -16.98 -0.71 7.42
N LEU A 40 -15.89 -0.64 6.63
CA LEU A 40 -14.89 -1.71 6.51
C LEU A 40 -13.90 -1.74 7.69
N ALA A 41 -13.95 -0.76 8.59
CA ALA A 41 -13.02 -0.64 9.70
C ALA A 41 -13.00 -1.89 10.60
N SER A 42 -14.17 -2.45 10.92
CA SER A 42 -14.27 -3.65 11.74
C SER A 42 -13.54 -4.84 11.11
N THR A 43 -13.72 -5.05 9.81
CA THR A 43 -12.99 -6.09 9.05
C THR A 43 -11.49 -5.79 9.00
N TYR A 44 -11.09 -4.54 8.75
CA TYR A 44 -9.69 -4.11 8.71
C TYR A 44 -8.97 -4.34 10.05
N PHE A 45 -9.60 -3.99 11.16
CA PHE A 45 -9.01 -4.26 12.48
C PHE A 45 -9.07 -5.75 12.83
N ALA A 46 -10.13 -6.46 12.47
CA ALA A 46 -10.23 -7.90 12.71
C ALA A 46 -9.11 -8.67 11.99
N THR A 47 -8.78 -8.30 10.75
CA THR A 47 -7.68 -8.94 10.01
C THR A 47 -6.32 -8.63 10.63
N LEU A 48 -6.07 -7.38 11.03
CA LEU A 48 -4.82 -6.99 11.72
C LEU A 48 -4.62 -7.73 13.05
N HIS A 49 -5.68 -7.92 13.82
CA HIS A 49 -5.63 -8.63 15.11
C HIS A 49 -5.75 -10.15 14.97
N HIS A 50 -6.04 -10.67 13.77
CA HIS A 50 -6.17 -12.10 13.55
C HIS A 50 -4.83 -12.78 13.81
N VAL A 51 -4.84 -13.82 14.65
CA VAL A 51 -3.64 -14.57 15.02
C VAL A 51 -3.34 -15.60 13.93
N VAL A 52 -2.15 -15.50 13.33
CA VAL A 52 -1.65 -16.42 12.31
C VAL A 52 -0.27 -16.90 12.75
N GLY A 53 -0.11 -18.21 12.94
CA GLY A 53 1.19 -18.80 13.34
C GLY A 53 1.65 -18.42 14.75
N GLY A 54 0.72 -18.07 15.66
CA GLY A 54 1.02 -17.72 17.05
C GLY A 54 1.23 -16.24 17.33
N MET A 55 1.25 -15.39 16.30
CA MET A 55 1.36 -13.93 16.39
C MET A 55 0.27 -13.27 15.53
N SER A 56 -0.17 -12.04 15.86
CA SER A 56 -1.18 -11.37 15.03
C SER A 56 -0.59 -10.86 13.71
N VAL A 57 -1.42 -10.70 12.68
CA VAL A 57 -1.00 -10.11 11.39
C VAL A 57 -0.31 -8.76 11.59
N HIS A 58 -0.77 -7.95 12.54
CA HIS A 58 -0.11 -6.69 12.89
C HIS A 58 1.35 -6.89 13.36
N HIS A 59 1.61 -7.86 14.25
CA HIS A 59 2.98 -8.14 14.70
C HIS A 59 3.87 -8.62 13.56
N TRP A 60 3.35 -9.44 12.64
CA TRP A 60 4.09 -9.84 11.45
C TRP A 60 4.46 -8.66 10.53
N ILE A 61 3.62 -7.62 10.47
CA ILE A 61 3.90 -6.41 9.69
C ILE A 61 4.93 -5.53 10.39
N ASP A 62 4.83 -5.38 11.72
CA ASP A 62 5.73 -4.54 12.51
C ASP A 62 7.13 -5.14 12.67
N ASP A 63 7.21 -6.46 12.83
CA ASP A 63 8.46 -7.21 13.06
C ASP A 63 9.09 -7.73 11.76
N GLY A 64 8.48 -7.42 10.61
CA GLY A 64 8.89 -7.85 9.27
C GLY A 64 10.10 -7.11 8.68
#